data_AF-A0A950K8C1-F1
#
_entry.id   AF-A0A950K8C1-F1
#
_cell.length_a   1.000
_cell.length_b   1.000
_cell.length_c   1.000
_cell.angle_alpha   90.00
_cell.angle_beta   90.00
_cell.angle_gamma   90.00
#
_symmetry.space_group_name_H-M   'P 1'
#
loop_
_entity.id
_entity.type
_entity.pdbx_description
1 polymer ?
#
loop_
_entity_poly.entity_id
_entity_poly.type
_entity_poly.pdbx_seq_one_letter_code
_entity_poly.pdbx_strand_id
1 'polypeptide(L)'
;MLAYLAWRHNLDRFDLALAVNRLAARGAATWWLAAAGPDNEPGDYLCETTGDAVDRLAGFGIRAEPWAGAVPDGALPLAYPRIALLAGRSSAYPYFAYYAMALARLGFDFQLVDGAAIAAGELRSHDLLIMPTGFALWGLDAAEEVCGADDQLRLFLADGGAAVASGGGAFYLSAGRPAWTGTARVRPYHTHEYLNSGVGIVSLRLGPDSIGFGCPPTLEMPYFHGPIYDEVDRSVSSAGVFDRLVMPGHLFIPNPLDDEVFARDMAGRTAILRAEGRRGRAVLFSADPEMGDLVRKYIAFDGYVARYLPIRGEAVMAETLRHYRVLEAPCFRLILNAIHSLMLRARLPAGPPLPFIPIPRKAPAPGLVAALDRALDHFTVREDEPRHGLAELLRQDLRARLDQLAERLADTMASLLPLPGPALAIRYLWTDCERAAVAGVGRSDDPARPRSLAESFADIETGIALLEAWCRLAEADAHFAVHS
;
A
#
# COMPACT_ATOMS: atom_id res chain seq x y z
N MET A 1 22.10 22.29 -7.57
CA MET A 1 23.08 21.21 -7.34
C MET A 1 22.33 19.90 -7.41
N LEU A 2 22.96 18.79 -7.78
CA LEU A 2 22.31 17.47 -7.71
C LEU A 2 22.75 16.75 -6.44
N ALA A 3 21.80 16.21 -5.71
CA ALA A 3 22.03 15.31 -4.58
C ALA A 3 21.68 13.89 -4.99
N TYR A 4 22.59 12.96 -4.71
CA TYR A 4 22.41 11.54 -4.84
C TYR A 4 21.90 10.94 -3.53
N LEU A 5 20.82 10.17 -3.63
CA LEU A 5 20.14 9.57 -2.50
C LEU A 5 20.04 8.06 -2.73
N ALA A 6 20.98 7.32 -2.12
CA ALA A 6 21.07 5.87 -2.24
C ALA A 6 20.26 5.15 -1.16
N TRP A 7 19.56 4.08 -1.53
CA TRP A 7 18.77 3.27 -0.58
C TRP A 7 19.63 2.62 0.50
N ARG A 8 20.73 1.97 0.10
CA ARG A 8 21.62 1.29 1.05
C ARG A 8 22.28 2.23 2.05
N HIS A 9 22.64 3.44 1.61
CA HIS A 9 23.20 4.47 2.49
C HIS A 9 22.18 5.00 3.51
N ASN A 10 20.89 4.81 3.22
CA ASN A 10 19.76 5.16 4.07
C ASN A 10 19.09 3.92 4.69
N LEU A 11 19.84 2.83 4.84
CA LEU A 11 19.44 1.59 5.52
C LEU A 11 18.16 0.94 4.95
N ASP A 12 17.92 1.14 3.66
CA ASP A 12 16.73 0.67 2.93
C ASP A 12 15.39 1.14 3.53
N ARG A 13 15.41 2.23 4.32
CA ARG A 13 14.22 2.77 4.98
C ARG A 13 13.35 3.56 4.01
N PHE A 14 12.04 3.43 4.15
CA PHE A 14 11.10 4.20 3.33
C PHE A 14 11.06 5.71 3.64
N ASP A 15 11.80 6.18 4.65
CA ASP A 15 12.01 7.62 4.88
C ASP A 15 12.67 8.28 3.67
N LEU A 16 13.49 7.53 2.92
CA LEU A 16 14.08 8.01 1.68
C LEU A 16 13.01 8.26 0.60
N ALA A 17 12.15 7.27 0.32
CA ALA A 17 11.05 7.44 -0.64
C ALA A 17 10.10 8.56 -0.23
N LEU A 18 9.76 8.62 1.06
CA LEU A 18 8.90 9.66 1.60
C LEU A 18 9.51 11.05 1.45
N ALA A 19 10.80 11.24 1.73
CA ALA A 19 11.47 12.52 1.48
C ALA A 19 11.49 12.90 -0.01
N VAL A 20 11.86 11.96 -0.89
CA VAL A 20 11.90 12.17 -2.35
C VAL A 20 10.53 12.57 -2.89
N ASN A 21 9.48 11.84 -2.51
CA ASN A 21 8.12 12.12 -2.95
C ASN A 21 7.61 13.45 -2.40
N ARG A 22 8.01 13.85 -1.18
CA ARG A 22 7.63 15.14 -0.63
C ARG A 22 8.35 16.33 -1.24
N LEU A 23 9.58 16.14 -1.70
CA LEU A 23 10.29 17.10 -2.53
C LEU A 23 9.65 17.20 -3.93
N ALA A 24 9.35 16.06 -4.55
CA ALA A 24 8.70 16.01 -5.87
C ALA A 24 7.32 16.69 -5.86
N ALA A 25 6.52 16.47 -4.80
CA ALA A 25 5.22 17.13 -4.62
C ALA A 25 5.30 18.65 -4.49
N ARG A 26 6.47 19.18 -4.11
CA ARG A 26 6.78 20.62 -4.03
C ARG A 26 7.39 21.16 -5.33
N GLY A 27 7.50 20.33 -6.36
CA GLY A 27 8.04 20.71 -7.65
C GLY A 27 9.56 20.61 -7.76
N ALA A 28 10.26 20.00 -6.78
CA ALA A 28 11.68 19.71 -6.93
C ALA A 28 11.86 18.66 -8.04
N ALA A 29 12.79 18.93 -8.96
CA ALA A 29 13.14 17.98 -10.00
C ALA A 29 13.81 16.74 -9.37
N THR A 30 13.23 15.57 -9.60
CA THR A 30 13.70 14.30 -9.05
C THR A 30 13.77 13.28 -10.17
N TRP A 31 14.77 12.39 -10.09
CA TRP A 31 14.99 11.34 -11.07
C TRP A 31 15.20 10.00 -10.37
N TRP A 32 14.67 8.96 -10.98
CA TRP A 32 14.82 7.57 -10.58
C TRP A 32 15.85 6.89 -11.48
N LEU A 33 16.88 6.32 -10.89
CA LEU A 33 17.97 5.69 -11.64
C LEU A 33 17.57 4.29 -12.08
N ALA A 34 17.53 4.06 -13.40
CA ALA A 34 17.07 2.78 -13.96
C ALA A 34 18.19 1.76 -14.25
N ALA A 35 19.45 2.21 -14.23
CA ALA A 35 20.60 1.39 -14.58
C ALA A 35 21.67 1.48 -13.49
N ALA A 36 22.37 0.37 -13.28
CA ALA A 36 23.53 0.34 -12.41
C ALA A 36 24.69 1.09 -13.06
N GLY A 37 25.40 1.89 -12.27
CA GLY A 37 26.63 2.56 -12.64
C GLY A 37 27.75 2.25 -11.64
N PRO A 38 28.95 2.81 -11.83
CA PRO A 38 30.05 2.66 -10.86
C PRO A 38 29.68 3.16 -9.46
N ASP A 39 28.83 4.19 -9.41
CA ASP A 39 28.51 4.93 -8.17
C ASP A 39 27.01 4.87 -7.80
N ASN A 40 26.20 4.07 -8.51
CA ASN A 40 24.76 4.02 -8.29
C ASN A 40 24.10 2.66 -8.59
N GLU A 41 22.99 2.37 -7.92
CA GLU A 41 22.18 1.17 -8.16
C GLU A 41 20.82 1.52 -8.81
N PRO A 42 20.20 0.58 -9.56
CA PRO A 42 18.83 0.75 -10.02
C PRO A 42 17.89 0.89 -8.82
N GLY A 43 17.09 1.94 -8.78
CA GLY A 43 16.21 2.23 -7.66
C GLY A 43 16.57 3.49 -6.87
N ASP A 44 17.82 3.94 -6.96
CA ASP A 44 18.30 5.14 -6.28
C ASP A 44 17.75 6.42 -6.93
N TYR A 45 17.93 7.55 -6.24
CA TYR A 45 17.41 8.84 -6.69
C TYR A 45 18.51 9.88 -6.91
N LEU A 46 18.26 10.75 -7.89
CA LEU A 46 18.86 12.08 -7.95
C LEU A 46 17.77 13.11 -7.65
N CYS A 47 18.12 14.15 -6.90
CA CYS A 47 17.24 15.28 -6.64
C CYS A 47 17.98 16.57 -6.93
N GLU A 48 17.33 17.51 -7.59
CA GLU A 48 17.81 18.88 -7.65
C GLU A 48 17.61 19.52 -6.28
N THR A 49 18.68 20.07 -5.74
CA THR A 49 18.70 20.69 -4.41
C THR A 49 19.39 22.05 -4.45
N THR A 50 18.92 22.93 -3.56
CA THR A 50 19.66 24.08 -3.04
C THR A 50 20.45 23.66 -1.80
N GLY A 51 21.36 24.51 -1.29
CA GLY A 51 22.07 24.25 -0.02
C GLY A 51 21.09 23.94 1.11
N ASP A 52 20.05 24.77 1.27
CA ASP A 52 18.99 24.61 2.27
C ASP A 52 18.22 23.28 2.14
N ALA A 53 18.11 22.70 0.94
CA ALA A 53 17.41 21.42 0.75
C ALA A 53 18.29 20.23 1.19
N VAL A 54 19.62 20.31 1.06
CA VAL A 54 20.54 19.30 1.58
C VAL A 54 20.55 19.31 3.10
N ASP A 55 20.59 20.49 3.72
CA ASP A 55 20.52 20.61 5.18
C ASP A 55 19.18 20.10 5.72
N ARG A 56 18.07 20.33 4.99
CA ARG A 56 16.76 19.76 5.33
C ARG A 56 16.74 18.24 5.21
N LEU A 57 17.32 17.66 4.16
CA LEU A 57 17.44 16.20 4.04
C LEU A 57 18.22 15.62 5.23
N ALA A 58 19.36 16.21 5.57
CA ALA A 58 20.16 15.80 6.71
C ALA A 58 19.40 15.94 8.04
N GLY A 59 18.69 17.06 8.24
CA GLY A 59 17.84 17.28 9.42
C GLY A 59 16.66 16.31 9.53
N PHE A 60 16.19 15.76 8.41
CA PHE A 60 15.19 14.69 8.40
C PHE A 60 15.79 13.29 8.62
N GLY A 61 17.12 13.18 8.70
CA GLY A 61 17.86 11.93 8.84
C GLY A 61 18.20 11.23 7.52
N ILE A 62 18.11 11.93 6.39
CA ILE A 62 18.46 11.40 5.07
C ILE A 62 19.90 11.78 4.72
N ARG A 63 20.70 10.77 4.42
CA ARG A 63 22.04 10.95 3.88
C ARG A 63 21.94 11.26 2.40
N ALA A 64 22.39 12.47 2.04
CA ALA A 64 22.48 12.97 0.69
C ALA A 64 23.94 13.25 0.32
N GLU A 65 24.38 12.81 -0.86
CA GLU A 65 25.74 12.98 -1.35
C GLU A 65 25.76 13.91 -2.58
N PRO A 66 26.72 14.83 -2.71
CA PRO A 66 26.80 15.67 -3.90
C PRO A 66 27.05 14.82 -5.16
N TRP A 67 26.28 15.07 -6.21
CA TRP A 67 26.49 14.45 -7.51
C TRP A 67 27.24 15.43 -8.43
N ALA A 68 28.47 15.06 -8.80
CA ALA A 68 29.39 15.94 -9.56
C ALA A 68 29.15 15.97 -11.08
N GLY A 69 28.25 15.11 -11.60
CA GLY A 69 27.98 14.97 -13.03
C GLY A 69 26.67 15.57 -13.49
N ALA A 70 26.40 15.45 -14.79
CA ALA A 70 25.05 15.65 -15.33
C ALA A 70 24.11 14.52 -14.89
N VAL A 71 22.81 14.72 -15.08
CA VAL A 71 21.82 13.64 -14.96
C VAL A 71 22.15 12.54 -15.98
N PRO A 72 22.35 11.27 -15.58
CA PRO A 72 22.67 10.19 -16.51
C PRO A 72 21.58 9.93 -17.54
N ASP A 73 21.94 9.50 -18.75
CA ASP A 73 20.99 9.23 -19.86
C ASP A 73 19.92 8.16 -19.54
N GLY A 74 20.14 7.32 -18.52
CA GLY A 74 19.20 6.31 -18.03
C GLY A 74 18.38 6.74 -16.80
N ALA A 75 18.51 7.99 -16.35
CA ALA A 75 17.75 8.52 -15.24
C ALA A 75 16.34 8.94 -15.70
N LEU A 76 15.34 8.52 -14.97
CA LEU A 76 13.94 8.68 -15.34
C LEU A 76 13.31 9.79 -14.48
N PRO A 77 12.83 10.91 -15.07
CA PRO A 77 12.22 11.97 -14.28
C PRO A 77 10.97 11.43 -13.56
N LEU A 78 10.86 11.74 -12.27
CA LEU A 78 9.70 11.39 -11.48
C LEU A 78 8.63 12.48 -11.61
N ALA A 79 7.41 12.05 -11.91
CA ALA A 79 6.22 12.89 -11.83
C ALA A 79 5.42 12.50 -10.59
N TYR A 80 5.08 13.49 -9.77
CA TYR A 80 4.29 13.27 -8.58
C TYR A 80 2.79 13.09 -8.96
N PRO A 81 2.19 11.93 -8.68
CA PRO A 81 0.84 11.60 -9.17
C PRO A 81 -0.28 12.20 -8.32
N ARG A 82 -1.43 12.47 -8.97
CA ARG A 82 -2.73 12.59 -8.26
C ARG A 82 -3.38 11.21 -8.15
N ILE A 83 -3.45 10.68 -6.94
CA ILE A 83 -3.92 9.31 -6.68
C ILE A 83 -5.35 9.29 -6.15
N ALA A 84 -6.21 8.52 -6.79
CA ALA A 84 -7.48 8.07 -6.22
C ALA A 84 -7.27 6.68 -5.59
N LEU A 85 -7.76 6.47 -4.38
CA LEU A 85 -7.76 5.18 -3.69
C LEU A 85 -9.21 4.71 -3.48
N LEU A 86 -9.55 3.55 -4.02
CA LEU A 86 -10.90 2.99 -3.86
C LEU A 86 -11.17 2.61 -2.40
N ALA A 87 -12.16 3.27 -1.80
CA ALA A 87 -12.64 3.08 -0.43
C ALA A 87 -14.17 3.26 -0.38
N GLY A 88 -14.87 2.29 -0.98
CA GLY A 88 -16.34 2.19 -0.97
C GLY A 88 -16.82 0.90 -0.30
N ARG A 89 -18.02 0.45 -0.67
CA ARG A 89 -18.59 -0.82 -0.17
C ARG A 89 -17.74 -2.02 -0.58
N SER A 90 -17.14 -1.96 -1.77
CA SER A 90 -16.32 -3.02 -2.35
C SER A 90 -14.89 -3.07 -1.80
N SER A 91 -14.47 -2.05 -1.06
CA SER A 91 -13.15 -1.93 -0.43
C SER A 91 -13.30 -1.21 0.91
N ALA A 92 -14.08 -1.83 1.81
CA ALA A 92 -14.28 -1.32 3.16
C ALA A 92 -13.06 -1.59 4.05
N TYR A 93 -13.00 -0.93 5.21
CA TYR A 93 -12.00 -1.24 6.22
C TYR A 93 -12.00 -2.74 6.59
N PRO A 94 -10.84 -3.40 6.72
CA PRO A 94 -9.48 -2.83 6.69
C PRO A 94 -8.84 -2.71 5.30
N TYR A 95 -9.48 -3.18 4.23
CA TYR A 95 -8.84 -3.39 2.92
C TYR A 95 -8.25 -2.12 2.29
N PHE A 96 -9.01 -1.02 2.22
CA PHE A 96 -8.45 0.24 1.72
C PHE A 96 -7.33 0.79 2.63
N ALA A 97 -7.38 0.49 3.93
CA ALA A 97 -6.47 1.04 4.92
C ALA A 97 -5.04 0.49 4.75
N TYR A 98 -4.89 -0.73 4.23
CA TYR A 98 -3.59 -1.29 3.88
C TYR A 98 -2.85 -0.44 2.83
N TYR A 99 -3.55 -0.10 1.74
CA TYR A 99 -2.98 0.80 0.73
C TYR A 99 -2.83 2.23 1.25
N ALA A 100 -3.79 2.75 2.01
CA ALA A 100 -3.68 4.09 2.61
C ALA A 100 -2.42 4.23 3.48
N MET A 101 -2.16 3.23 4.32
CA MET A 101 -0.95 3.14 5.15
C MET A 101 0.31 3.09 4.29
N ALA A 102 0.36 2.20 3.28
CA ALA A 102 1.52 2.07 2.40
C ALA A 102 1.79 3.37 1.62
N LEU A 103 0.76 4.00 1.05
CA LEU A 103 0.88 5.26 0.30
C LEU A 103 1.37 6.40 1.20
N ALA A 104 0.79 6.55 2.39
CA ALA A 104 1.23 7.55 3.36
C ALA A 104 2.69 7.33 3.77
N ARG A 105 3.07 6.07 4.05
CA ARG A 105 4.44 5.71 4.40
C ARG A 105 5.43 5.98 3.27
N LEU A 106 5.00 5.86 2.01
CA LEU A 106 5.80 6.16 0.83
C LEU A 106 5.81 7.64 0.47
N GLY A 107 5.07 8.50 1.18
CA GLY A 107 5.06 9.95 0.95
C GLY A 107 4.03 10.45 -0.07
N PHE A 108 3.09 9.61 -0.51
CA PHE A 108 2.09 9.97 -1.52
C PHE A 108 0.81 10.54 -0.90
N ASP A 109 0.26 11.53 -1.58
CA ASP A 109 -1.09 12.06 -1.36
C ASP A 109 -2.10 11.22 -2.13
N PHE A 110 -3.26 10.94 -1.53
CA PHE A 110 -4.33 10.18 -2.16
C PHE A 110 -5.70 10.66 -1.69
N GLN A 111 -6.68 10.68 -2.59
CA GLN A 111 -8.08 10.91 -2.28
C GLN A 111 -8.85 9.58 -2.22
N LEU A 112 -9.65 9.40 -1.18
CA LEU A 112 -10.58 8.27 -1.12
C LEU A 112 -11.76 8.49 -2.08
N VAL A 113 -12.05 7.48 -2.91
CA VAL A 113 -13.20 7.48 -3.83
C VAL A 113 -14.02 6.21 -3.66
N ASP A 114 -15.34 6.30 -3.79
CA ASP A 114 -16.26 5.16 -3.81
C ASP A 114 -16.88 4.99 -5.21
N GLY A 115 -17.75 4.00 -5.39
CA GLY A 115 -18.41 3.78 -6.68
C GLY A 115 -19.24 4.96 -7.15
N ALA A 116 -19.90 5.69 -6.25
CA ALA A 116 -20.72 6.85 -6.61
C ALA A 116 -19.87 8.03 -7.12
N ALA A 117 -18.74 8.31 -6.47
CA ALA A 117 -17.78 9.30 -6.94
C ALA A 117 -17.21 8.92 -8.31
N ILE A 118 -16.87 7.63 -8.51
CA ILE A 118 -16.38 7.14 -9.81
C ILE A 118 -17.46 7.30 -10.89
N ALA A 119 -18.71 6.89 -10.64
CA ALA A 119 -19.83 7.06 -11.56
C ALA A 119 -20.12 8.54 -11.91
N ALA A 120 -19.87 9.45 -10.97
CA ALA A 120 -19.98 10.89 -11.18
C ALA A 120 -18.80 11.50 -11.99
N GLY A 121 -17.77 10.72 -12.32
CA GLY A 121 -16.64 11.14 -13.14
C GLY A 121 -15.47 11.75 -12.35
N GLU A 122 -15.39 11.52 -11.04
CA GLU A 122 -14.32 12.05 -10.16
C GLU A 122 -12.90 11.66 -10.63
N LEU A 123 -12.75 10.52 -11.31
CA LEU A 123 -11.45 10.05 -11.81
C LEU A 123 -10.80 10.98 -12.85
N ARG A 124 -11.55 11.92 -13.45
CA ARG A 124 -11.00 12.88 -14.43
C ARG A 124 -9.96 13.83 -13.84
N SER A 125 -10.00 14.07 -12.53
CA SER A 125 -9.03 14.91 -11.81
C SER A 125 -7.80 14.14 -11.31
N HIS A 126 -7.68 12.85 -11.64
CA HIS A 126 -6.65 11.96 -11.15
C HIS A 126 -5.75 11.44 -12.28
N ASP A 127 -4.56 10.95 -11.93
CA ASP A 127 -3.61 10.32 -12.85
C ASP A 127 -3.58 8.80 -12.66
N LEU A 128 -3.84 8.36 -11.42
CA LEU A 128 -3.73 6.98 -11.00
C LEU A 128 -4.91 6.58 -10.10
N LEU A 129 -5.48 5.39 -10.34
CA LEU A 129 -6.39 4.72 -9.42
C LEU A 129 -5.69 3.54 -8.73
N ILE A 130 -5.78 3.46 -7.42
CA ILE A 130 -5.35 2.31 -6.63
C ILE A 130 -6.58 1.48 -6.25
N MET A 131 -6.55 0.20 -6.56
CA MET A 131 -7.63 -0.75 -6.32
C MET A 131 -7.16 -1.85 -5.35
N PRO A 132 -7.55 -1.77 -4.07
CA PRO A 132 -7.17 -2.75 -3.07
C PRO A 132 -7.73 -4.15 -3.33
N THR A 133 -7.21 -5.11 -2.58
CA THR A 133 -7.85 -6.41 -2.41
C THR A 133 -9.18 -6.30 -1.63
N GLY A 134 -9.90 -7.42 -1.45
CA GLY A 134 -11.22 -7.43 -0.77
C GLY A 134 -12.43 -7.12 -1.66
N PHE A 135 -12.21 -6.94 -2.97
CA PHE A 135 -13.22 -6.66 -3.98
C PHE A 135 -14.03 -7.90 -4.38
N ALA A 136 -15.36 -7.75 -4.51
CA ALA A 136 -16.23 -8.76 -5.12
C ALA A 136 -16.09 -8.73 -6.65
N LEU A 137 -15.71 -9.84 -7.29
CA LEU A 137 -15.24 -9.92 -8.68
C LEU A 137 -16.32 -9.66 -9.77
N TRP A 138 -17.33 -8.85 -9.51
CA TRP A 138 -18.53 -8.72 -10.35
C TRP A 138 -18.67 -7.38 -11.06
N GLY A 139 -17.65 -6.52 -10.97
CA GLY A 139 -17.70 -5.14 -11.46
C GLY A 139 -17.98 -4.15 -10.33
N LEU A 140 -17.53 -2.91 -10.51
CA LEU A 140 -17.74 -1.84 -9.53
C LEU A 140 -19.22 -1.53 -9.40
N ASP A 141 -19.96 -1.52 -10.49
CA ASP A 141 -21.41 -1.23 -10.46
C ASP A 141 -22.15 -2.16 -9.50
N ALA A 142 -21.88 -3.47 -9.61
CA ALA A 142 -22.48 -4.47 -8.75
C ALA A 142 -21.94 -4.41 -7.31
N ALA A 143 -20.64 -4.25 -7.13
CA ALA A 143 -20.00 -4.28 -5.81
C ALA A 143 -20.27 -3.01 -4.98
N GLU A 144 -20.50 -1.87 -5.63
CA GLU A 144 -20.81 -0.58 -5.01
C GLU A 144 -22.30 -0.24 -5.05
N GLU A 145 -23.14 -1.08 -5.68
CA GLU A 145 -24.58 -0.86 -5.86
C GLU A 145 -24.90 0.48 -6.53
N VAL A 146 -24.16 0.79 -7.58
CA VAL A 146 -24.27 2.03 -8.36
C VAL A 146 -24.23 1.72 -9.85
N CYS A 147 -24.82 2.58 -10.69
CA CYS A 147 -24.77 2.42 -12.14
C CYS A 147 -23.74 3.39 -12.75
N GLY A 148 -22.90 2.89 -13.66
CA GLY A 148 -22.00 3.70 -14.49
C GLY A 148 -20.59 3.89 -13.95
N ALA A 149 -20.23 3.34 -12.79
CA ALA A 149 -18.87 3.37 -12.27
C ALA A 149 -17.91 2.55 -13.15
N ASP A 150 -18.37 1.39 -13.62
CA ASP A 150 -17.65 0.55 -14.58
C ASP A 150 -17.26 1.32 -15.86
N ASP A 151 -18.24 2.03 -16.44
CA ASP A 151 -18.03 2.80 -17.68
C ASP A 151 -17.12 3.99 -17.46
N GLN A 152 -17.28 4.73 -16.36
CA GLN A 152 -16.38 5.83 -16.03
C GLN A 152 -14.95 5.35 -15.80
N LEU A 153 -14.75 4.19 -15.18
CA LEU A 153 -13.41 3.63 -15.04
C LEU A 153 -12.80 3.25 -16.39
N ARG A 154 -13.55 2.57 -17.26
CA ARG A 154 -13.08 2.23 -18.61
C ARG A 154 -12.72 3.49 -19.39
N LEU A 155 -13.52 4.54 -19.28
CA LEU A 155 -13.23 5.85 -19.88
C LEU A 155 -11.93 6.42 -19.32
N PHE A 156 -11.78 6.53 -18.00
CA PHE A 156 -10.56 7.02 -17.35
C PHE A 156 -9.29 6.32 -17.85
N LEU A 157 -9.32 4.98 -17.92
CA LEU A 157 -8.18 4.18 -18.38
C LEU A 157 -7.91 4.36 -19.87
N ALA A 158 -8.94 4.33 -20.73
CA ALA A 158 -8.80 4.55 -22.16
C ALA A 158 -8.28 5.96 -22.49
N ASP A 159 -8.61 6.92 -21.64
CA ASP A 159 -8.18 8.29 -21.73
C ASP A 159 -6.69 8.46 -21.39
N GLY A 160 -6.05 7.50 -20.73
CA GLY A 160 -4.63 7.53 -20.37
C GLY A 160 -4.37 7.64 -18.87
N GLY A 161 -5.42 7.57 -18.05
CA GLY A 161 -5.30 7.22 -16.64
C GLY A 161 -4.64 5.84 -16.48
N ALA A 162 -4.09 5.60 -15.30
CA ALA A 162 -3.43 4.34 -14.98
C ALA A 162 -4.03 3.71 -13.71
N ALA A 163 -3.75 2.43 -13.46
CA ALA A 163 -4.14 1.77 -12.23
C ALA A 163 -3.06 0.87 -11.61
N VAL A 164 -3.07 0.77 -10.29
CA VAL A 164 -2.39 -0.31 -9.55
C VAL A 164 -3.47 -1.11 -8.83
N ALA A 165 -3.41 -2.43 -8.90
CA ALA A 165 -4.41 -3.27 -8.26
C ALA A 165 -3.82 -4.54 -7.64
N SER A 166 -4.37 -4.95 -6.49
CA SER A 166 -4.04 -6.21 -5.81
C SER A 166 -5.26 -7.11 -5.73
N GLY A 167 -5.05 -8.43 -5.68
CA GLY A 167 -6.08 -9.43 -5.39
C GLY A 167 -7.37 -9.23 -6.20
N GLY A 168 -8.47 -8.91 -5.51
CA GLY A 168 -9.77 -8.64 -6.14
C GLY A 168 -9.76 -7.51 -7.19
N GLY A 169 -9.02 -6.42 -6.95
CA GLY A 169 -8.86 -5.35 -7.94
C GLY A 169 -8.12 -5.83 -9.21
N ALA A 170 -7.13 -6.71 -9.06
CA ALA A 170 -6.38 -7.25 -10.18
C ALA A 170 -7.25 -8.15 -11.08
N PHE A 171 -8.17 -8.94 -10.51
CA PHE A 171 -9.19 -9.64 -11.29
C PHE A 171 -10.04 -8.69 -12.12
N TYR A 172 -10.54 -7.61 -11.52
CA TYR A 172 -11.42 -6.68 -12.20
C TYR A 172 -10.74 -5.92 -13.35
N LEU A 173 -9.42 -5.71 -13.26
CA LEU A 173 -8.63 -5.16 -14.35
C LEU A 173 -8.26 -6.18 -15.45
N SER A 174 -8.47 -7.46 -15.19
CA SER A 174 -8.21 -8.56 -16.14
C SER A 174 -9.35 -8.76 -17.13
N ALA A 175 -9.14 -9.63 -18.11
CA ALA A 175 -10.18 -10.06 -19.05
C ALA A 175 -10.83 -11.39 -18.61
N GLY A 176 -11.94 -11.75 -19.24
CA GLY A 176 -12.51 -13.10 -19.14
C GLY A 176 -13.81 -13.23 -18.34
N ARG A 177 -14.32 -12.14 -17.76
CA ARG A 177 -15.69 -12.08 -17.23
C ARG A 177 -16.41 -10.83 -17.72
N PRO A 178 -17.76 -10.85 -17.75
CA PRO A 178 -18.56 -9.64 -17.92
C PRO A 178 -18.22 -8.60 -16.84
N ALA A 179 -18.47 -7.32 -17.14
CA ALA A 179 -18.17 -6.17 -16.27
C ALA A 179 -16.67 -5.89 -16.02
N TRP A 180 -15.78 -6.87 -16.09
CA TRP A 180 -14.34 -6.60 -15.98
C TRP A 180 -13.86 -5.67 -17.09
N THR A 181 -12.91 -4.80 -16.75
CA THR A 181 -12.45 -3.76 -17.69
C THR A 181 -11.67 -4.37 -18.85
N GLY A 182 -11.00 -5.52 -18.63
CA GLY A 182 -10.14 -6.14 -19.64
C GLY A 182 -8.96 -5.25 -20.03
N THR A 183 -8.45 -4.46 -19.08
CA THR A 183 -7.27 -3.60 -19.22
C THR A 183 -6.04 -4.46 -19.49
N ALA A 184 -5.82 -5.48 -18.67
CA ALA A 184 -4.97 -6.61 -19.02
C ALA A 184 -5.77 -7.60 -19.86
N ARG A 185 -5.34 -7.89 -21.10
CA ARG A 185 -6.03 -8.86 -21.98
C ARG A 185 -5.63 -10.30 -21.66
N VAL A 186 -5.57 -10.61 -20.37
CA VAL A 186 -5.25 -11.95 -19.85
C VAL A 186 -6.43 -12.43 -19.01
N ARG A 187 -6.75 -13.71 -19.16
CA ARG A 187 -7.73 -14.37 -18.31
C ARG A 187 -7.00 -15.07 -17.15
N PRO A 188 -7.35 -14.77 -15.89
CA PRO A 188 -6.89 -15.54 -14.74
C PRO A 188 -7.30 -17.01 -14.85
N TYR A 189 -6.47 -17.90 -14.30
CA TYR A 189 -6.67 -19.35 -14.30
C TYR A 189 -7.99 -19.73 -13.60
N HIS A 190 -8.17 -19.25 -12.36
CA HIS A 190 -9.44 -19.27 -11.64
C HIS A 190 -10.14 -17.94 -11.84
N THR A 191 -11.45 -17.92 -12.07
CA THR A 191 -12.17 -16.64 -12.25
C THR A 191 -13.37 -16.49 -11.33
N HIS A 192 -14.23 -17.51 -11.24
CA HIS A 192 -15.38 -17.49 -10.30
C HIS A 192 -15.06 -18.27 -9.04
N GLU A 193 -14.37 -19.40 -9.18
CA GLU A 193 -13.94 -20.28 -8.11
C GLU A 193 -12.59 -19.84 -7.53
N TYR A 194 -12.32 -18.53 -7.52
CA TYR A 194 -11.04 -17.94 -7.13
C TYR A 194 -10.65 -18.26 -5.69
N LEU A 195 -11.63 -18.52 -4.81
CA LEU A 195 -11.35 -18.96 -3.45
C LEU A 195 -10.58 -20.29 -3.43
N ASN A 196 -10.63 -21.12 -4.46
CA ASN A 196 -9.88 -22.39 -4.50
C ASN A 196 -8.35 -22.23 -4.44
N SER A 197 -7.81 -21.02 -4.63
CA SER A 197 -6.38 -20.77 -4.49
C SER A 197 -5.92 -20.49 -3.05
N GLY A 198 -6.82 -20.39 -2.09
CA GLY A 198 -6.47 -20.28 -0.66
C GLY A 198 -5.76 -18.99 -0.24
N VAL A 199 -5.32 -18.95 1.02
CA VAL A 199 -4.61 -17.84 1.69
C VAL A 199 -3.26 -18.30 2.21
N GLY A 200 -2.22 -17.47 2.08
CA GLY A 200 -0.91 -17.76 2.66
C GLY A 200 0.10 -16.65 2.47
N ILE A 201 1.35 -16.93 2.86
CA ILE A 201 2.50 -16.10 2.50
C ILE A 201 3.21 -16.78 1.35
N VAL A 202 3.35 -16.06 0.24
CA VAL A 202 4.07 -16.54 -0.94
C VAL A 202 5.37 -15.76 -1.09
N SER A 203 6.38 -16.42 -1.65
CA SER A 203 7.54 -15.75 -2.18
C SER A 203 7.38 -15.57 -3.68
N LEU A 204 7.65 -14.36 -4.16
CA LEU A 204 7.68 -14.03 -5.58
C LEU A 204 9.12 -13.84 -6.02
N ARG A 205 9.46 -14.35 -7.21
CA ARG A 205 10.72 -14.06 -7.89
C ARG A 205 10.50 -12.90 -8.85
N LEU A 206 11.29 -11.84 -8.71
CA LEU A 206 11.17 -10.64 -9.53
C LEU A 206 11.97 -10.78 -10.83
N GLY A 207 11.41 -10.24 -11.92
CA GLY A 207 12.13 -10.10 -13.18
C GLY A 207 13.05 -8.89 -13.21
N PRO A 208 13.85 -8.70 -14.28
CA PRO A 208 14.73 -7.53 -14.46
C PRO A 208 13.98 -6.23 -14.82
N ASP A 209 12.68 -6.18 -14.57
CA ASP A 209 11.78 -5.08 -14.89
C ASP A 209 11.90 -3.93 -13.87
N SER A 210 11.46 -2.72 -14.22
CA SER A 210 11.47 -1.56 -13.31
C SER A 210 10.70 -1.79 -12.00
N ILE A 211 9.72 -2.70 -12.00
CA ILE A 211 9.04 -3.13 -10.76
C ILE A 211 10.03 -3.73 -9.73
N GLY A 212 11.12 -4.35 -10.18
CA GLY A 212 12.14 -4.96 -9.33
C GLY A 212 13.28 -4.04 -8.90
N PHE A 213 13.32 -2.77 -9.31
CA PHE A 213 14.44 -1.88 -8.99
C PHE A 213 14.57 -1.64 -7.48
N GLY A 214 15.79 -1.82 -6.97
CA GLY A 214 16.11 -1.73 -5.53
C GLY A 214 15.47 -2.82 -4.67
N CYS A 215 14.80 -3.82 -5.27
CA CYS A 215 14.27 -4.97 -4.54
C CYS A 215 15.30 -6.11 -4.51
N PRO A 216 15.28 -6.95 -3.45
CA PRO A 216 15.94 -8.25 -3.53
C PRO A 216 15.33 -9.12 -4.65
N PRO A 217 16.06 -10.15 -5.15
CA PRO A 217 15.56 -11.01 -6.23
C PRO A 217 14.25 -11.74 -5.91
N THR A 218 13.96 -11.93 -4.63
CA THR A 218 12.72 -12.52 -4.14
C THR A 218 12.11 -11.69 -3.02
N LEU A 219 10.79 -11.57 -3.00
CA LEU A 219 10.04 -10.90 -1.94
C LEU A 219 8.93 -11.80 -1.40
N GLU A 220 8.75 -11.78 -0.09
CA GLU A 220 7.67 -12.50 0.59
C GLU A 220 6.53 -11.52 0.91
N MET A 221 5.30 -11.90 0.60
CA MET A 221 4.13 -11.07 0.89
C MET A 221 2.85 -11.91 1.08
N PRO A 222 1.81 -11.36 1.72
CA PRO A 222 0.51 -12.01 1.82
C PRO A 222 -0.09 -12.28 0.45
N TYR A 223 -0.80 -13.39 0.33
CA TYR A 223 -1.62 -13.76 -0.82
C TYR A 223 -3.03 -14.10 -0.32
N PHE A 224 -4.02 -13.36 -0.79
CA PHE A 224 -5.43 -13.47 -0.40
C PHE A 224 -6.33 -13.72 -1.61
N HIS A 225 -6.27 -14.95 -2.13
CA HIS A 225 -7.09 -15.40 -3.26
C HIS A 225 -6.94 -14.56 -4.54
N GLY A 226 -5.80 -13.93 -4.79
CA GLY A 226 -5.64 -13.11 -6.00
C GLY A 226 -5.49 -13.93 -7.30
N PRO A 227 -5.52 -13.26 -8.46
CA PRO A 227 -5.51 -13.93 -9.75
C PRO A 227 -4.22 -14.71 -9.98
N ILE A 228 -4.30 -15.77 -10.78
CA ILE A 228 -3.13 -16.55 -11.22
C ILE A 228 -3.12 -16.48 -12.74
N TYR A 229 -2.01 -16.07 -13.34
CA TYR A 229 -1.93 -15.86 -14.78
C TYR A 229 -1.06 -16.92 -15.45
N ASP A 230 -1.70 -17.76 -16.29
CA ASP A 230 -1.04 -18.87 -17.00
C ASP A 230 -0.60 -18.45 -18.42
N GLU A 231 -1.54 -17.95 -19.23
CA GLU A 231 -1.28 -17.53 -20.61
C GLU A 231 -1.18 -16.00 -20.71
N VAL A 232 0.04 -15.48 -20.82
CA VAL A 232 0.29 -14.06 -21.11
C VAL A 232 0.50 -13.85 -22.61
N ASP A 233 -0.24 -12.93 -23.22
CA ASP A 233 -0.02 -12.54 -24.62
C ASP A 233 0.91 -11.32 -24.72
N ARG A 234 1.18 -10.86 -25.95
CA ARG A 234 2.09 -9.73 -26.21
C ARG A 234 1.59 -8.37 -25.68
N SER A 235 0.35 -8.27 -25.19
CA SER A 235 -0.23 -7.02 -24.66
C SER A 235 0.10 -6.78 -23.18
N VAL A 236 0.77 -7.74 -22.54
CA VAL A 236 1.22 -7.65 -21.15
C VAL A 236 2.68 -8.09 -21.02
N SER A 237 3.34 -7.69 -19.93
CA SER A 237 4.62 -8.25 -19.52
C SER A 237 4.56 -8.77 -18.08
N SER A 238 5.28 -9.85 -17.83
CA SER A 238 5.47 -10.40 -16.49
C SER A 238 6.60 -9.63 -15.79
N ALA A 239 6.31 -9.09 -14.60
CA ALA A 239 7.29 -8.43 -13.74
C ALA A 239 7.73 -9.33 -12.57
N GLY A 240 7.04 -10.45 -12.36
CA GLY A 240 7.39 -11.42 -11.33
C GLY A 240 6.50 -12.66 -11.39
N VAL A 241 7.03 -13.77 -10.87
CA VAL A 241 6.38 -15.09 -10.86
C VAL A 241 6.31 -15.65 -9.44
N PHE A 242 5.36 -16.54 -9.18
CA PHE A 242 5.32 -17.28 -7.92
C PHE A 242 6.53 -18.21 -7.82
N ASP A 243 7.27 -18.11 -6.71
CA ASP A 243 8.47 -18.90 -6.46
C ASP A 243 8.18 -20.09 -5.55
N ARG A 244 7.66 -19.82 -4.35
CA ARG A 244 7.29 -20.85 -3.36
C ARG A 244 6.19 -20.39 -2.41
N LEU A 245 5.48 -21.35 -1.83
CA LEU A 245 4.69 -21.14 -0.62
C LEU A 245 5.64 -21.06 0.59
N VAL A 246 5.48 -20.04 1.42
CA VAL A 246 6.27 -19.84 2.64
C VAL A 246 5.53 -20.39 3.84
N MET A 247 4.24 -20.07 3.98
CA MET A 247 3.37 -20.62 5.01
C MET A 247 1.88 -20.49 4.64
N PRO A 248 1.03 -21.44 5.04
CA PRO A 248 -0.42 -21.31 4.92
C PRO A 248 -0.96 -20.22 5.85
N GLY A 249 -2.06 -19.58 5.45
CA GLY A 249 -2.76 -18.55 6.22
C GLY A 249 -4.20 -18.91 6.52
N HIS A 250 -4.68 -18.53 7.71
CA HIS A 250 -6.04 -18.80 8.17
C HIS A 250 -6.80 -17.52 8.57
N LEU A 251 -6.19 -16.36 8.32
CA LEU A 251 -6.77 -15.05 8.63
C LEU A 251 -7.94 -14.76 7.69
N PHE A 252 -8.98 -14.08 8.18
CA PHE A 252 -10.19 -13.57 7.50
C PHE A 252 -11.04 -14.56 6.71
N ILE A 253 -10.50 -15.65 6.17
CA ILE A 253 -11.21 -16.73 5.45
C ILE A 253 -10.48 -18.02 5.82
N PRO A 254 -11.14 -19.01 6.46
CA PRO A 254 -10.52 -20.25 6.90
C PRO A 254 -10.29 -21.20 5.71
N ASN A 255 -9.41 -20.80 4.80
CA ASN A 255 -9.13 -21.48 3.54
C ASN A 255 -7.63 -21.36 3.22
N PRO A 256 -6.77 -22.11 3.95
CA PRO A 256 -5.34 -22.04 3.76
C PRO A 256 -4.95 -22.55 2.37
N LEU A 257 -3.99 -21.86 1.75
CA LEU A 257 -3.31 -22.36 0.57
C LEU A 257 -2.36 -23.48 0.98
N ASP A 258 -2.57 -24.67 0.41
CA ASP A 258 -1.73 -25.84 0.63
C ASP A 258 -0.65 -26.00 -0.45
N ASP A 259 0.35 -26.84 -0.16
CA ASP A 259 1.50 -27.08 -1.05
C ASP A 259 1.09 -27.73 -2.38
N GLU A 260 0.06 -28.58 -2.40
CA GLU A 260 -0.39 -29.26 -3.61
C GLU A 260 -1.06 -28.29 -4.59
N VAL A 261 -1.95 -27.43 -4.07
CA VAL A 261 -2.59 -26.36 -4.83
C VAL A 261 -1.54 -25.38 -5.32
N PHE A 262 -0.58 -24.98 -4.47
CA PHE A 262 0.49 -24.08 -4.90
C PHE A 262 1.33 -24.69 -6.04
N ALA A 263 1.78 -25.93 -5.87
CA ALA A 263 2.62 -26.60 -6.87
C ALA A 263 1.90 -26.81 -8.19
N ARG A 264 0.61 -27.17 -8.15
CA ARG A 264 -0.22 -27.40 -9.34
C ARG A 264 -0.60 -26.11 -10.05
N ASP A 265 -1.05 -25.10 -9.28
CA ASP A 265 -1.74 -23.96 -9.83
C ASP A 265 -0.92 -22.67 -9.82
N MET A 266 0.17 -22.53 -9.07
CA MET A 266 0.84 -21.23 -8.88
C MET A 266 2.30 -21.24 -9.28
N ALA A 267 3.06 -22.27 -8.88
CA ALA A 267 4.51 -22.31 -9.05
C ALA A 267 4.96 -21.96 -10.48
N GLY A 268 5.82 -20.96 -10.61
CA GLY A 268 6.37 -20.47 -11.89
C GLY A 268 5.41 -19.65 -12.75
N ARG A 269 4.12 -19.55 -12.38
CA ARG A 269 3.15 -18.70 -13.10
C ARG A 269 3.31 -17.24 -12.74
N THR A 270 2.80 -16.37 -13.63
CA THR A 270 2.94 -14.93 -13.45
C THR A 270 2.11 -14.45 -12.26
N ALA A 271 2.77 -13.72 -11.37
CA ALA A 271 2.21 -13.14 -10.15
C ALA A 271 2.10 -11.61 -10.22
N ILE A 272 2.93 -10.97 -11.04
CA ILE A 272 2.88 -9.52 -11.26
C ILE A 272 2.80 -9.26 -12.76
N LEU A 273 1.71 -8.62 -13.19
CA LEU A 273 1.50 -8.24 -14.58
C LEU A 273 1.60 -6.74 -14.76
N ARG A 274 2.22 -6.33 -15.86
CA ARG A 274 2.10 -4.99 -16.41
C ARG A 274 1.26 -5.05 -17.67
N ALA A 275 0.22 -4.24 -17.74
CA ALA A 275 -0.61 -4.07 -18.92
C ALA A 275 -0.40 -2.68 -19.50
N GLU A 276 -0.24 -2.60 -20.82
CA GLU A 276 -0.13 -1.34 -21.54
C GLU A 276 -0.78 -1.47 -22.93
N GLY A 277 -1.78 -0.63 -23.20
CA GLY A 277 -2.40 -0.60 -24.51
C GLY A 277 -3.57 0.37 -24.60
N ARG A 278 -4.40 0.19 -25.63
CA ARG A 278 -5.55 1.07 -25.92
C ARG A 278 -6.62 1.10 -24.84
N ARG A 279 -6.63 0.13 -23.93
CA ARG A 279 -7.58 0.04 -22.81
C ARG A 279 -7.03 0.65 -21.52
N GLY A 280 -5.85 1.25 -21.58
CA GLY A 280 -5.18 1.87 -20.44
C GLY A 280 -3.91 1.14 -20.03
N ARG A 281 -3.42 1.53 -18.87
CA ARG A 281 -2.14 1.08 -18.31
C ARG A 281 -2.36 0.63 -16.87
N ALA A 282 -1.82 -0.51 -16.50
CA ALA A 282 -1.96 -0.98 -15.13
C ALA A 282 -0.82 -1.89 -14.68
N VAL A 283 -0.61 -1.93 -13.36
CA VAL A 283 0.20 -2.97 -12.69
C VAL A 283 -0.73 -3.79 -11.80
N LEU A 284 -0.78 -5.09 -12.02
CA LEU A 284 -1.66 -6.02 -11.34
C LEU A 284 -0.82 -6.96 -10.48
N PHE A 285 -1.04 -6.94 -9.18
CA PHE A 285 -0.45 -7.85 -8.23
C PHE A 285 -1.44 -8.99 -7.91
N SER A 286 -0.94 -10.21 -8.00
CA SER A 286 -1.68 -11.41 -7.60
C SER A 286 -1.64 -11.58 -6.08
N ALA A 287 -0.50 -11.26 -5.47
CA ALA A 287 -0.36 -11.16 -4.03
C ALA A 287 -0.61 -9.71 -3.58
N ASP A 288 -0.68 -9.46 -2.29
CA ASP A 288 -1.19 -8.21 -1.70
C ASP A 288 -0.04 -7.43 -1.03
N PRO A 289 0.83 -6.73 -1.81
CA PRO A 289 1.97 -6.01 -1.26
C PRO A 289 1.58 -4.94 -0.24
N GLU A 290 0.36 -4.42 -0.29
CA GLU A 290 -0.16 -3.42 0.64
C GLU A 290 -0.39 -3.96 2.05
N MET A 291 -0.68 -5.26 2.16
CA MET A 291 -0.91 -5.93 3.44
C MET A 291 0.39 -6.14 4.22
N GLY A 292 1.50 -6.26 3.48
CA GLY A 292 2.87 -6.23 3.99
C GLY A 292 3.14 -7.08 5.23
N ASP A 293 4.05 -6.61 6.07
CA ASP A 293 4.45 -7.30 7.29
C ASP A 293 3.34 -7.36 8.34
N LEU A 294 2.31 -6.50 8.26
CA LEU A 294 1.18 -6.53 9.19
C LEU A 294 0.41 -7.84 9.07
N VAL A 295 -0.08 -8.17 7.87
CA VAL A 295 -0.84 -9.41 7.70
C VAL A 295 0.08 -10.63 7.83
N ARG A 296 1.36 -10.53 7.42
CA ARG A 296 2.36 -11.60 7.67
C ARG A 296 2.54 -11.88 9.15
N LYS A 297 2.64 -10.84 9.99
CA LYS A 297 2.74 -10.95 11.45
C LYS A 297 1.57 -11.75 12.02
N TYR A 298 0.35 -11.49 11.56
CA TYR A 298 -0.84 -12.15 12.09
C TYR A 298 -1.12 -13.54 11.52
N ILE A 299 -0.71 -13.82 10.28
CA ILE A 299 -0.64 -15.20 9.77
C ILE A 299 0.40 -16.01 10.56
N ALA A 300 1.56 -15.42 10.86
CA ALA A 300 2.58 -16.07 11.68
C ALA A 300 2.13 -16.24 13.14
N PHE A 301 1.44 -15.25 13.71
CA PHE A 301 0.85 -15.34 15.05
C PHE A 301 -0.16 -16.49 15.14
N ASP A 302 -0.96 -16.67 14.09
CA ASP A 302 -1.96 -17.72 14.10
C ASP A 302 -1.36 -19.13 13.91
N GLY A 303 -0.47 -19.30 12.92
CA GLY A 303 0.11 -20.61 12.60
C GLY A 303 1.47 -20.89 13.25
N TYR A 304 2.48 -20.08 12.93
CA TYR A 304 3.87 -20.33 13.33
C TYR A 304 4.07 -20.23 14.84
N VAL A 305 3.60 -19.15 15.45
CA VAL A 305 3.70 -18.91 16.89
C VAL A 305 2.93 -19.98 17.65
N ALA A 306 1.67 -20.28 17.27
CA ALA A 306 0.90 -21.33 17.93
C ALA A 306 1.64 -22.68 17.94
N ARG A 307 2.32 -23.02 16.84
CA ARG A 307 3.09 -24.27 16.71
C ARG A 307 4.38 -24.28 17.55
N TYR A 308 5.12 -23.17 17.59
CA TYR A 308 6.47 -23.15 18.18
C TYR A 308 6.53 -22.55 19.59
N LEU A 309 5.46 -21.90 20.06
CA LEU A 309 5.38 -21.35 21.41
C LEU A 309 5.67 -22.39 22.51
N PRO A 310 5.11 -23.62 22.48
CA PRO A 310 5.42 -24.64 23.50
C PRO A 310 6.87 -25.15 23.46
N ILE A 311 7.60 -24.91 22.37
CA ILE A 311 8.94 -25.44 22.12
C ILE A 311 10.00 -24.38 22.44
N ARG A 312 9.76 -23.14 22.04
CA ARG A 312 10.74 -22.03 22.11
C ARG A 312 10.43 -21.03 23.22
N GLY A 313 9.21 -21.05 23.77
CA GLY A 313 8.77 -20.14 24.83
C GLY A 313 8.37 -18.74 24.35
N GLU A 314 7.71 -18.00 25.24
CA GLU A 314 7.14 -16.68 24.95
C GLU A 314 8.17 -15.63 24.51
N ALA A 315 9.35 -15.59 25.16
CA ALA A 315 10.36 -14.59 24.87
C ALA A 315 10.81 -14.61 23.41
N VAL A 316 11.06 -15.80 22.85
CA VAL A 316 11.48 -15.99 21.46
C VAL A 316 10.35 -15.65 20.49
N MET A 317 9.10 -16.00 20.82
CA MET A 317 7.96 -15.67 19.97
C MET A 317 7.65 -14.16 19.99
N ALA A 318 7.77 -13.51 21.14
CA ALA A 318 7.64 -12.05 21.25
C ALA A 318 8.75 -11.32 20.49
N GLU A 319 9.98 -11.80 20.53
CA GLU A 319 11.07 -11.29 19.69
C GLU A 319 10.77 -11.48 18.20
N THR A 320 10.28 -12.67 17.80
CA THR A 320 9.90 -12.95 16.40
C THR A 320 8.84 -11.97 15.91
N LEU A 321 7.77 -11.74 16.68
CA LEU A 321 6.68 -10.84 16.30
C LEU A 321 7.12 -9.37 16.21
N ARG A 322 8.11 -8.95 17.02
CA ARG A 322 8.68 -7.59 16.98
C ARG A 322 9.52 -7.31 15.73
N HIS A 323 9.98 -8.34 15.02
CA HIS A 323 10.78 -8.19 13.80
C HIS A 323 9.94 -7.99 12.54
N TYR A 324 8.61 -8.21 12.59
CA TYR A 324 7.72 -7.76 11.53
C TYR A 324 7.61 -6.24 11.59
N ARG A 325 8.17 -5.56 10.60
CA ARG A 325 8.19 -4.10 10.55
C ARG A 325 7.05 -3.63 9.67
N VAL A 326 5.87 -3.48 10.27
CA VAL A 326 4.62 -3.12 9.59
C VAL A 326 4.80 -1.97 8.57
N LEU A 327 5.47 -0.89 8.98
CA LEU A 327 5.70 0.29 8.15
C LEU A 327 7.02 0.27 7.34
N GLU A 328 7.79 -0.81 7.43
CA GLU A 328 9.00 -1.04 6.63
C GLU A 328 8.92 -2.36 5.85
N ALA A 329 7.71 -2.78 5.50
CA ALA A 329 7.49 -4.01 4.75
C ALA A 329 8.20 -3.91 3.37
N PRO A 330 9.15 -4.80 3.04
CA PRO A 330 9.93 -4.68 1.81
C PRO A 330 9.06 -4.67 0.53
N CYS A 331 7.91 -5.34 0.55
CA CYS A 331 6.96 -5.37 -0.57
C CYS A 331 6.29 -4.02 -0.87
N PHE A 332 6.31 -3.02 0.04
CA PHE A 332 5.88 -1.66 -0.30
C PHE A 332 6.74 -1.04 -1.41
N ARG A 333 7.97 -1.52 -1.59
CA ARG A 333 8.81 -1.11 -2.70
C ARG A 333 8.20 -1.46 -4.07
N LEU A 334 7.41 -2.53 -4.16
CA LEU A 334 6.68 -2.88 -5.39
C LEU A 334 5.59 -1.86 -5.70
N ILE A 335 4.89 -1.35 -4.69
CA ILE A 335 3.88 -0.29 -4.84
C ILE A 335 4.56 0.98 -5.35
N LEU A 336 5.66 1.39 -4.70
CA LEU A 336 6.45 2.56 -5.10
C LEU A 336 6.91 2.44 -6.56
N ASN A 337 7.53 1.33 -6.92
CA ASN A 337 8.05 1.09 -8.27
C ASN A 337 6.93 1.01 -9.31
N ALA A 338 5.76 0.45 -8.97
CA ALA A 338 4.59 0.45 -9.84
C ALA A 338 4.09 1.86 -10.13
N ILE A 339 3.97 2.69 -9.10
CA ILE A 339 3.57 4.10 -9.24
C ILE A 339 4.57 4.84 -10.12
N HIS A 340 5.86 4.79 -9.79
CA HIS A 340 6.91 5.44 -10.57
C HIS A 340 6.88 4.99 -12.03
N SER A 341 6.84 3.68 -12.27
CA SER A 341 6.82 3.11 -13.62
C SER A 341 5.61 3.53 -14.44
N LEU A 342 4.42 3.66 -13.82
CA LEU A 342 3.22 4.13 -14.51
C LEU A 342 3.29 5.63 -14.79
N MET A 343 3.94 6.41 -13.93
CA MET A 343 4.05 7.86 -14.08
C MET A 343 5.05 8.30 -15.14
N LEU A 344 6.02 7.45 -15.52
CA LEU A 344 6.93 7.71 -16.66
C LEU A 344 6.22 8.03 -17.98
N ARG A 345 4.99 7.55 -18.12
CA ARG A 345 4.17 7.70 -19.33
C ARG A 345 2.80 8.29 -19.01
N ALA A 346 2.65 8.92 -17.86
CA ALA A 346 1.43 9.65 -17.51
C ALA A 346 1.14 10.71 -18.57
N ARG A 347 -0.15 11.08 -18.70
CA ARG A 347 -0.52 12.32 -19.38
C ARG A 347 0.38 13.41 -18.81
N LEU A 348 1.20 14.04 -19.66
CA LEU A 348 1.94 15.22 -19.24
C LEU A 348 0.89 16.20 -18.72
N PRO A 349 0.91 16.58 -17.43
CA PRO A 349 -0.04 17.57 -16.96
C PRO A 349 0.22 18.84 -17.77
N ALA A 350 -0.86 19.52 -18.20
CA ALA A 350 -0.77 20.75 -19.01
C ALA A 350 -0.18 21.95 -18.24
N GLY A 351 0.49 21.71 -17.11
CA GLY A 351 1.06 22.67 -16.19
C GLY A 351 1.59 21.95 -14.93
N PRO A 352 2.23 22.69 -14.01
CA PRO A 352 2.55 22.15 -12.68
C PRO A 352 1.27 21.61 -12.02
N PRO A 353 1.35 20.53 -11.22
CA PRO A 353 0.18 20.00 -10.53
C PRO A 353 -0.45 21.13 -9.72
N LEU A 354 -1.70 21.49 -10.05
CA LEU A 354 -2.45 22.39 -9.19
C LEU A 354 -2.60 21.68 -7.83
N PRO A 355 -2.34 22.36 -6.71
CA PRO A 355 -2.52 21.75 -5.41
C PRO A 355 -3.97 21.26 -5.31
N PHE A 356 -4.12 19.98 -5.05
CA PHE A 356 -5.42 19.40 -4.77
C PHE A 356 -6.01 20.11 -3.55
N ILE A 357 -7.16 20.77 -3.71
CA ILE A 357 -7.90 21.39 -2.61
C ILE A 357 -9.10 20.51 -2.31
N PRO A 358 -8.97 19.55 -1.39
CA PRO A 358 -10.11 18.74 -0.98
C PRO A 358 -11.19 19.61 -0.35
N ILE A 359 -12.44 19.17 -0.50
CA ILE A 359 -13.57 19.81 0.15
C ILE A 359 -13.46 19.55 1.67
N PRO A 360 -13.45 20.61 2.51
CA PRO A 360 -13.42 20.44 3.96
C PRO A 360 -14.60 19.61 4.44
N ARG A 361 -14.34 18.41 4.98
CA ARG A 361 -15.33 17.62 5.69
C ARG A 361 -15.10 17.71 7.20
N LYS A 362 -16.16 17.53 7.97
CA LYS A 362 -16.05 17.52 9.44
C LYS A 362 -15.39 16.22 9.89
N ALA A 363 -14.40 16.34 10.79
CA ALA A 363 -13.79 15.19 11.43
C ALA A 363 -14.84 14.35 12.18
N PRO A 364 -14.72 13.01 12.17
CA PRO A 364 -15.59 12.15 12.94
C PRO A 364 -15.45 12.45 14.45
N ALA A 365 -16.56 12.36 15.18
CA ALA A 365 -16.58 12.43 16.63
C ALA A 365 -17.37 11.22 17.17
N PRO A 366 -16.73 10.31 17.92
CA PRO A 366 -15.30 10.26 18.27
C PRO A 366 -14.38 9.95 17.08
N GLY A 367 -13.12 10.42 17.14
CA GLY A 367 -12.08 10.16 16.12
C GLY A 367 -11.47 8.76 16.20
N LEU A 368 -10.48 8.47 15.35
CA LEU A 368 -9.90 7.12 15.20
C LEU A 368 -9.16 6.67 16.45
N VAL A 369 -8.39 7.54 17.11
CA VAL A 369 -7.71 7.21 18.38
C VAL A 369 -8.70 6.68 19.41
N ALA A 370 -9.79 7.41 19.62
CA ALA A 370 -10.82 7.00 20.57
C ALA A 370 -11.58 5.74 20.12
N ALA A 371 -11.71 5.49 18.81
CA ALA A 371 -12.30 4.25 18.31
C ALA A 371 -11.40 3.03 18.56
N LEU A 372 -10.08 3.17 18.35
CA LEU A 372 -9.09 2.13 18.63
C LEU A 372 -8.93 1.87 20.12
N ASP A 373 -8.96 2.93 20.93
CA ASP A 373 -8.91 2.83 22.40
C ASP A 373 -10.08 2.01 22.93
N ARG A 374 -11.30 2.32 22.46
CA ARG A 374 -12.49 1.50 22.76
C ARG A 374 -12.34 0.07 22.25
N ALA A 375 -11.82 -0.14 21.03
CA ALA A 375 -11.63 -1.49 20.51
C ALA A 375 -10.67 -2.31 21.39
N LEU A 376 -9.55 -1.72 21.83
CA LEU A 376 -8.60 -2.35 22.74
C LEU A 376 -9.17 -2.59 24.15
N ASP A 377 -10.12 -1.76 24.62
CA ASP A 377 -10.80 -1.95 25.90
C ASP A 377 -11.80 -3.11 25.89
N HIS A 378 -12.56 -3.24 24.80
CA HIS A 378 -13.55 -4.32 24.65
C HIS A 378 -12.89 -5.65 24.25
N PHE A 379 -11.68 -5.59 23.69
CA PHE A 379 -10.92 -6.76 23.31
C PHE A 379 -10.35 -7.49 24.52
N THR A 380 -10.98 -8.61 24.86
CA THR A 380 -10.59 -9.48 25.99
C THR A 380 -9.88 -10.73 25.47
N VAL A 381 -8.64 -10.96 25.90
CA VAL A 381 -7.94 -12.22 25.67
C VAL A 381 -8.39 -13.22 26.74
N ARG A 382 -8.95 -14.35 26.32
CA ARG A 382 -9.40 -15.38 27.26
C ARG A 382 -8.20 -16.01 27.99
N GLU A 383 -8.36 -16.37 29.26
CA GLU A 383 -7.31 -17.01 30.06
C GLU A 383 -6.95 -18.42 29.53
N ASP A 384 -7.91 -19.11 28.90
CA ASP A 384 -7.73 -20.44 28.32
C ASP A 384 -7.14 -20.43 26.90
N GLU A 385 -6.87 -19.25 26.33
CA GLU A 385 -6.20 -19.13 25.04
C GLU A 385 -4.74 -19.61 25.15
N PRO A 386 -4.30 -20.59 24.33
CA PRO A 386 -2.93 -21.12 24.41
C PRO A 386 -1.82 -20.07 24.22
N ARG A 387 -2.14 -18.94 23.58
CA ARG A 387 -1.25 -17.79 23.35
C ARG A 387 -1.50 -16.62 24.31
N HIS A 388 -2.23 -16.83 25.41
CA HIS A 388 -2.70 -15.77 26.32
C HIS A 388 -1.60 -14.78 26.72
N GLY A 389 -0.48 -15.25 27.26
CA GLY A 389 0.62 -14.38 27.71
C GLY A 389 1.18 -13.50 26.58
N LEU A 390 1.36 -14.07 25.39
CA LEU A 390 1.85 -13.34 24.23
C LEU A 390 0.81 -12.35 23.67
N ALA A 391 -0.46 -12.73 23.67
CA ALA A 391 -1.56 -11.87 23.26
C ALA A 391 -1.69 -10.65 24.19
N GLU A 392 -1.57 -10.84 25.51
CA GLU A 392 -1.56 -9.73 26.46
C GLU A 392 -0.36 -8.79 26.24
N LEU A 393 0.84 -9.34 25.96
CA LEU A 393 2.01 -8.52 25.60
C LEU A 393 1.77 -7.70 24.33
N LEU A 394 1.16 -8.30 23.29
CA LEU A 394 0.81 -7.57 22.06
C LEU A 394 -0.24 -6.48 22.33
N ARG A 395 -1.26 -6.77 23.13
CA ARG A 395 -2.29 -5.80 23.51
C ARG A 395 -1.69 -4.60 24.25
N GLN A 396 -0.76 -4.86 25.17
CA GLN A 396 -0.02 -3.81 25.90
C GLN A 396 0.86 -2.97 24.97
N ASP A 397 1.57 -3.60 24.04
CA ASP A 397 2.38 -2.89 23.03
C ASP A 397 1.52 -1.98 22.14
N LEU A 398 0.39 -2.49 21.64
CA LEU A 398 -0.55 -1.70 20.84
C LEU A 398 -1.15 -0.54 21.63
N ARG A 399 -1.47 -0.72 22.92
CA ARG A 399 -1.94 0.36 23.80
C ARG A 399 -0.86 1.44 23.96
N ALA A 400 0.36 1.04 24.33
CA ALA A 400 1.47 1.98 24.54
C ALA A 400 1.77 2.78 23.27
N ARG A 401 1.70 2.16 22.09
CA ARG A 401 1.83 2.83 20.80
C ARG A 401 0.68 3.82 20.56
N LEU A 402 -0.57 3.42 20.83
CA LEU A 402 -1.73 4.30 20.67
C LEU A 402 -1.66 5.54 21.57
N ASP A 403 -1.23 5.38 22.82
CA ASP A 403 -1.07 6.49 23.78
C ASP A 403 -0.04 7.50 23.27
N GLN A 404 1.14 7.02 22.84
CA GLN A 404 2.18 7.88 22.24
C GLN A 404 1.70 8.58 20.97
N LEU A 405 0.88 7.89 20.17
CA LEU A 405 0.35 8.45 18.93
C LEU A 405 -0.72 9.50 19.16
N ALA A 406 -1.50 9.40 20.23
CA ALA A 406 -2.51 10.40 20.57
C ALA A 406 -1.86 11.78 20.80
N GLU A 407 -0.75 11.82 21.54
CA GLU A 407 0.04 13.03 21.77
C GLU A 407 0.67 13.54 20.47
N ARG A 408 1.38 12.65 19.75
CA ARG A 408 2.05 12.97 18.49
C ARG A 408 1.11 13.50 17.41
N LEU A 409 -0.11 12.94 17.32
CA LEU A 409 -1.14 13.38 16.38
C LEU A 409 -1.58 14.81 16.67
N ALA A 410 -1.78 15.17 17.94
CA ALA A 410 -2.18 16.52 18.32
C ALA A 410 -1.11 17.54 17.92
N ASP A 411 0.16 17.25 18.21
CA ASP A 411 1.30 18.10 17.84
C ASP A 411 1.44 18.24 16.33
N THR A 412 1.32 17.13 15.60
CA THR A 412 1.41 17.09 14.14
C THR A 412 0.29 17.93 13.51
N MET A 413 -0.96 17.75 13.96
CA MET A 413 -2.10 18.54 13.49
C MET A 413 -1.92 20.03 13.78
N ALA A 414 -1.38 20.39 14.95
CA ALA A 414 -1.08 21.77 15.30
C ALA A 414 0.00 22.38 14.39
N SER A 415 1.05 21.61 14.04
CA SER A 415 2.13 22.06 13.15
C SER A 415 1.68 22.30 11.70
N LEU A 416 0.61 21.64 11.25
CA LEU A 416 0.05 21.82 9.91
C LEU A 416 -0.87 23.06 9.82
N LEU A 417 -1.48 23.51 10.92
CA LEU A 417 -2.40 24.66 10.93
C LEU A 417 -1.86 25.94 10.27
N PRO A 418 -0.61 26.37 10.50
CA PRO A 418 -0.09 27.59 9.90
C PRO A 418 0.35 27.44 8.44
N LEU A 419 0.39 26.23 7.89
CA LEU A 419 1.00 25.96 6.58
C LEU A 419 -0.03 26.04 5.43
N PRO A 420 0.26 26.77 4.33
CA PRO A 420 -0.60 26.80 3.16
C PRO A 420 -0.36 25.62 2.20
N GLY A 421 -1.22 25.47 1.19
CA GLY A 421 -0.95 24.61 0.03
C GLY A 421 -1.03 23.10 0.34
N PRO A 422 -0.06 22.28 -0.11
CA PRO A 422 -0.07 20.82 0.05
C PRO A 422 -0.22 20.34 1.51
N ALA A 423 0.36 21.06 2.48
CA ALA A 423 0.24 20.75 3.90
C ALA A 423 -1.21 20.79 4.41
N LEU A 424 -2.00 21.75 3.90
CA LEU A 424 -3.42 21.85 4.20
C LEU A 424 -4.22 20.71 3.53
N ALA A 425 -3.82 20.27 2.33
CA ALA A 425 -4.46 19.14 1.64
C ALA A 425 -4.32 17.84 2.43
N ILE A 426 -3.13 17.53 2.97
CA ILE A 426 -2.86 16.33 3.78
C ILE A 426 -3.83 16.21 4.96
N ARG A 427 -4.19 17.33 5.60
CA ARG A 427 -5.14 17.34 6.72
C ARG A 427 -6.55 16.90 6.31
N TYR A 428 -7.00 17.29 5.14
CA TYR A 428 -8.33 16.91 4.66
C TYR A 428 -8.35 15.47 4.16
N LEU A 429 -7.26 15.02 3.54
CA LEU A 429 -7.07 13.61 3.19
C LEU A 429 -7.14 12.73 4.44
N TRP A 430 -6.51 13.17 5.54
CA TRP A 430 -6.65 12.52 6.84
C TRP A 430 -8.10 12.40 7.28
N THR A 431 -8.84 13.50 7.22
CA THR A 431 -10.22 13.55 7.73
C THR A 431 -11.13 12.53 7.04
N ASP A 432 -10.93 12.33 5.73
CA ASP A 432 -11.67 11.33 4.97
C ASP A 432 -11.25 9.90 5.30
N CYS A 433 -9.95 9.68 5.43
CA CYS A 433 -9.39 8.40 5.83
C CYS A 433 -9.83 7.99 7.24
N GLU A 434 -9.75 8.92 8.19
CA GLU A 434 -10.16 8.76 9.59
C GLU A 434 -11.64 8.39 9.67
N ARG A 435 -12.52 9.09 8.96
CA ARG A 435 -13.96 8.80 8.95
C ARG A 435 -14.24 7.40 8.42
N ALA A 436 -13.60 7.00 7.32
CA ALA A 436 -13.78 5.67 6.74
C ALA A 436 -13.25 4.57 7.67
N ALA A 437 -12.12 4.80 8.35
CA ALA A 437 -11.54 3.86 9.31
C ALA A 437 -12.40 3.73 10.58
N VAL A 438 -12.85 4.85 11.17
CA VAL A 438 -13.74 4.84 12.36
C VAL A 438 -15.02 4.04 12.09
N ALA A 439 -15.63 4.20 10.92
CA ALA A 439 -16.82 3.47 10.52
C ALA A 439 -16.59 1.94 10.41
N GLY A 440 -15.33 1.52 10.26
CA GLY A 440 -14.92 0.13 10.10
C GLY A 440 -14.43 -0.55 11.38
N VAL A 441 -13.60 0.14 12.18
CA VAL A 441 -13.02 -0.39 13.42
C VAL A 441 -14.10 -0.84 14.41
N GLY A 442 -15.24 -0.13 14.47
CA GLY A 442 -16.36 -0.48 15.35
C GLY A 442 -17.32 -1.57 14.84
N ARG A 443 -17.09 -2.15 13.64
CA ARG A 443 -17.92 -3.25 13.10
C ARG A 443 -17.41 -4.64 13.50
N SER A 444 -16.43 -4.73 14.40
CA SER A 444 -15.80 -5.97 14.85
C SER A 444 -16.73 -6.92 15.61
N ASP A 445 -17.90 -6.44 16.02
CA ASP A 445 -18.84 -7.19 16.86
C ASP A 445 -19.99 -7.83 16.05
N ASP A 446 -19.75 -8.26 14.80
CA ASP A 446 -20.75 -9.04 14.08
C ASP A 446 -20.92 -10.42 14.75
N PRO A 447 -22.02 -10.69 15.46
CA PRO A 447 -22.21 -11.95 16.17
C PRO A 447 -22.35 -13.14 15.22
N ALA A 448 -22.66 -12.90 13.93
CA ALA A 448 -22.74 -13.94 12.92
C ALA A 448 -21.36 -14.48 12.50
N ARG A 449 -20.29 -13.72 12.75
CA ARG A 449 -18.93 -14.10 12.41
C ARG A 449 -17.94 -13.55 13.45
N PRO A 450 -17.80 -14.22 14.61
CA PRO A 450 -16.84 -13.81 15.61
C PRO A 450 -15.42 -13.84 15.02
N ARG A 451 -14.71 -12.72 15.16
CA ARG A 451 -13.31 -12.61 14.70
C ARG A 451 -12.40 -13.48 15.55
N SER A 452 -11.42 -14.09 14.91
CA SER A 452 -10.33 -14.75 15.63
C SER A 452 -9.47 -13.72 16.38
N LEU A 453 -8.66 -14.20 17.33
CA LEU A 453 -7.72 -13.36 18.06
C LEU A 453 -6.76 -12.61 17.12
N ALA A 454 -6.24 -13.31 16.11
CA ALA A 454 -5.32 -12.75 15.12
C ALA A 454 -6.00 -11.70 14.23
N GLU A 455 -7.26 -11.93 13.83
CA GLU A 455 -8.05 -10.98 13.02
C GLU A 455 -8.30 -9.68 13.79
N SER A 456 -8.73 -9.78 15.04
CA SER A 456 -8.97 -8.62 15.89
C SER A 456 -7.71 -7.78 16.09
N PHE A 457 -6.56 -8.42 16.34
CA PHE A 457 -5.30 -7.68 16.43
C PHE A 457 -4.88 -7.06 15.10
N ALA A 458 -5.02 -7.79 13.98
CA ALA A 458 -4.72 -7.26 12.65
C ALA A 458 -5.55 -6.01 12.34
N ASP A 459 -6.84 -6.05 12.65
CA ASP A 459 -7.74 -4.91 12.44
C ASP A 459 -7.39 -3.72 13.32
N ILE A 460 -7.05 -3.93 14.59
CA ILE A 460 -6.65 -2.83 15.50
C ILE A 460 -5.29 -2.24 15.06
N GLU A 461 -4.29 -3.09 14.82
CA GLU A 461 -2.96 -2.62 14.43
C GLU A 461 -2.98 -1.94 13.05
N THR A 462 -3.90 -2.29 12.16
CA THR A 462 -4.08 -1.57 10.88
C THR A 462 -4.42 -0.11 11.12
N GLY A 463 -5.32 0.19 12.06
CA GLY A 463 -5.67 1.58 12.42
C GLY A 463 -4.52 2.32 13.10
N ILE A 464 -3.77 1.66 13.97
CA ILE A 464 -2.58 2.22 14.64
C ILE A 464 -1.47 2.52 13.61
N ALA A 465 -1.19 1.59 12.71
CA ALA A 465 -0.16 1.75 11.68
C ALA A 465 -0.55 2.83 10.65
N LEU A 466 -1.85 2.96 10.33
CA LEU A 466 -2.36 4.05 9.51
C LEU A 466 -2.12 5.41 10.19
N LEU A 467 -2.37 5.54 11.50
CA LEU A 467 -2.05 6.74 12.28
C LEU A 467 -0.55 7.05 12.26
N GLU A 468 0.30 6.05 12.50
CA GLU A 468 1.77 6.19 12.48
C GLU A 468 2.28 6.68 11.11
N ALA A 469 1.82 6.05 10.02
CA ALA A 469 2.20 6.41 8.66
C ALA A 469 1.74 7.83 8.32
N TRP A 470 0.53 8.21 8.72
CA TRP A 470 0.01 9.54 8.49
C TRP A 470 0.77 10.62 9.28
N CYS A 471 1.03 10.40 10.58
CA CYS A 471 1.81 11.34 11.38
C CYS A 471 3.20 11.55 10.77
N ARG A 472 3.84 10.47 10.31
CA ARG A 472 5.15 10.56 9.65
C ARG A 472 5.09 11.33 8.32
N LEU A 473 4.04 11.12 7.52
CA LEU A 473 3.80 11.89 6.29
C LEU A 473 3.65 13.39 6.60
N ALA A 474 2.82 13.72 7.58
CA ALA A 474 2.55 15.10 7.97
C ALA A 474 3.76 15.81 8.56
N GLU A 475 4.56 15.12 9.39
CA GLU A 475 5.86 15.63 9.88
C GLU A 475 6.82 15.95 8.73
N ALA A 476 6.92 15.03 7.76
CA ALA A 476 7.78 15.25 6.61
C ALA A 476 7.28 16.42 5.77
N ASP A 477 5.98 16.53 5.58
CA ASP A 477 5.40 17.64 4.85
C ASP A 477 5.67 18.97 5.58
N ALA A 478 5.46 19.04 6.89
CA ALA A 478 5.81 20.22 7.68
C ALA A 478 7.32 20.55 7.56
N HIS A 479 8.18 19.54 7.68
CA HIS A 479 9.63 19.68 7.60
C HIS A 479 10.11 20.25 6.25
N PHE A 480 9.53 19.77 5.14
CA PHE A 480 9.90 20.24 3.81
C PHE A 480 9.12 21.48 3.35
N ALA A 481 8.03 21.87 4.03
CA ALA A 481 7.22 23.07 3.71
C ALA A 481 7.90 24.39 4.12
N VAL A 482 8.83 24.37 5.07
CA VAL A 482 9.46 25.59 5.60
C VAL A 482 10.38 26.19 4.51
N HIS A 483 9.91 27.25 3.84
CA HIS A 483 10.59 28.12 2.85
C HIS A 483 10.51 27.68 1.38
N SER A 484 9.29 27.75 0.82
CA SER A 484 9.05 27.97 -0.61
C SER A 484 8.48 29.37 -0.82
#